data_AF-A0A3C0DVZ5-F1
#
_entry.id   AF-A0A3C0DVZ5-F1
#
_cell.length_a   1.000
_cell.length_b   1.000
_cell.length_c   1.000
_cell.angle_alpha   90.00
_cell.angle_beta   90.00
_cell.angle_gamma   90.00
#
_symmetry.space_group_name_H-M   'P 1'
#
loop_
_entity.id
_entity.type
_entity.pdbx_description
1 polymer ?
#
loop_
_entity_poly.entity_id
_entity_poly.type
_entity_poly.pdbx_seq_one_letter_code
_entity_poly.pdbx_strand_id
1 'polypeptide(L)'
;EVADFELTFDVKSTKDTGGHRDCCVFFNWQDAEHFYYCHFGANPDPHSGQIMIVKNAPRKAMTKNKNKTPWRNETWHKVKVVRNAKKGTIEVFFDNMTKPHMSVTDKTFGKGRIGIGSFDDMNDFDNIKLRGN
;
A
#
# COMPACT_ATOMS: atom_id res chain seq x y z
N GLU A 1 -3.62 14.99 8.34
CA GLU A 1 -2.56 14.80 7.32
C GLU A 1 -1.24 14.48 8.00
N VAL A 2 -0.38 13.69 7.34
CA VAL A 2 0.92 13.24 7.86
C VAL A 2 2.00 13.26 6.76
N ALA A 3 3.26 13.43 7.15
CA ALA A 3 4.42 13.43 6.26
C ALA A 3 5.22 12.13 6.44
N ASP A 4 5.89 12.01 7.59
CA ASP A 4 6.52 10.79 8.08
C ASP A 4 5.50 9.99 8.90
N PHE A 5 5.40 8.69 8.63
CA PHE A 5 4.48 7.84 9.39
C PHE A 5 4.84 6.35 9.34
N GLU A 6 4.31 5.62 10.32
CA GLU A 6 4.08 4.19 10.26
C GLU A 6 2.57 3.93 10.36
N LEU A 7 2.00 3.27 9.36
CA LEU A 7 0.64 2.75 9.37
C LEU A 7 0.72 1.24 9.54
N THR A 8 -0.01 0.69 10.50
CA THR A 8 -0.22 -0.76 10.65
C THR A 8 -1.70 -1.07 10.74
N PHE A 9 -2.14 -2.15 10.12
CA PHE A 9 -3.51 -2.66 10.24
C PHE A 9 -3.58 -4.15 9.92
N ASP A 10 -4.68 -4.77 10.32
CA ASP A 10 -5.05 -6.11 9.90
C ASP A 10 -6.08 -6.01 8.78
N VAL A 11 -5.96 -6.87 7.77
CA VAL A 11 -6.87 -6.94 6.62
C VAL A 11 -7.27 -8.37 6.34
N LYS A 12 -8.55 -8.59 6.04
CA LYS A 12 -9.08 -9.88 5.62
C LYS A 12 -9.91 -9.70 4.35
N SER A 13 -9.56 -10.45 3.32
CA SER A 13 -10.40 -10.57 2.12
C SER A 13 -11.69 -11.32 2.48
N THR A 14 -12.84 -10.74 2.18
CA THR A 14 -14.17 -11.30 2.48
C THR A 14 -14.88 -11.87 1.26
N LYS A 15 -14.28 -11.69 0.07
CA LYS A 15 -14.76 -12.25 -1.19
C LYS A 15 -13.63 -13.05 -1.84
N ASP A 16 -13.91 -14.27 -2.28
CA ASP A 16 -12.92 -15.00 -3.06
C ASP A 16 -12.83 -14.45 -4.49
N THR A 17 -11.94 -13.47 -4.67
CA THR A 17 -11.59 -12.91 -5.98
C THR A 17 -10.36 -13.59 -6.60
N GLY A 18 -9.90 -14.69 -6.01
CA GLY A 18 -8.77 -15.50 -6.47
C GLY A 18 -7.51 -14.68 -6.71
N GLY A 19 -7.05 -14.65 -7.96
CA GLY A 19 -5.84 -13.93 -8.36
C GLY A 19 -5.94 -12.40 -8.37
N HIS A 20 -7.14 -11.86 -8.17
CA HIS A 20 -7.43 -10.42 -8.14
C HIS A 20 -7.53 -9.83 -6.72
N ARG A 21 -7.35 -10.65 -5.67
CA ARG A 21 -7.35 -10.14 -4.29
C ARG A 21 -6.36 -9.00 -4.13
N ASP A 22 -6.82 -7.93 -3.52
CA ASP A 22 -6.02 -6.75 -3.30
C ASP A 22 -6.42 -6.03 -2.02
N CYS A 23 -5.48 -5.23 -1.54
CA CYS A 23 -5.72 -4.14 -0.61
C CYS A 23 -4.81 -2.98 -1.02
N CYS A 24 -5.31 -1.77 -0.89
CA CYS A 24 -4.62 -0.54 -1.19
C CYS A 24 -4.41 0.31 0.05
N VAL A 25 -3.24 0.95 0.14
CA VAL A 25 -2.97 2.03 1.09
C VAL A 25 -2.60 3.27 0.29
N PHE A 26 -3.36 4.34 0.45
CA PHE A 26 -3.15 5.64 -0.16
C PHE A 26 -2.49 6.56 0.85
N PHE A 27 -1.45 7.28 0.46
CA PHE A 27 -0.70 8.12 1.39
C PHE A 27 -0.03 9.30 0.70
N ASN A 28 0.29 10.32 1.51
CA ASN A 28 0.64 11.66 1.04
C ASN A 28 -0.35 12.17 -0.04
N TRP A 29 -1.63 11.85 0.14
CA TRP A 29 -2.69 12.23 -0.79
C TRP A 29 -2.97 13.73 -0.67
N GLN A 30 -2.86 14.46 -1.78
CA GLN A 30 -3.07 15.91 -1.85
C GLN A 30 -4.41 16.23 -2.53
N ASP A 31 -4.66 15.61 -3.68
CA ASP A 31 -5.90 15.64 -4.45
C ASP A 31 -6.07 14.35 -5.28
N ALA A 32 -7.10 14.28 -6.13
CA ALA A 32 -7.40 13.11 -6.95
C ALA A 32 -6.37 12.82 -8.06
N GLU A 33 -5.44 13.74 -8.32
CA GLU A 33 -4.40 13.62 -9.35
C GLU A 33 -2.98 13.58 -8.76
N HIS A 34 -2.85 13.64 -7.42
CA HIS A 34 -1.58 13.74 -6.69
C HIS A 34 -1.56 12.91 -5.41
N PHE A 35 -1.06 11.67 -5.51
CA PHE A 35 -0.86 10.80 -4.35
C PHE A 35 0.06 9.62 -4.66
N TYR A 36 0.56 8.99 -3.59
CA TYR A 36 1.09 7.63 -3.68
C TYR A 36 0.04 6.63 -3.24
N TYR A 37 0.17 5.41 -3.73
CA TYR A 37 -0.49 4.28 -3.09
C TYR A 37 0.31 3.01 -3.30
N CYS A 38 0.19 2.05 -2.38
CA CYS A 38 0.66 0.70 -2.61
C CYS A 38 -0.53 -0.22 -2.87
N HIS A 39 -0.38 -1.14 -3.82
CA HIS A 39 -1.39 -2.12 -4.20
C HIS A 39 -0.87 -3.52 -3.84
N PHE A 40 -1.40 -4.12 -2.79
CA PHE A 40 -1.06 -5.48 -2.34
C PHE A 40 -1.85 -6.53 -3.13
N GLY A 41 -1.69 -6.52 -4.46
CA GLY A 41 -2.37 -7.46 -5.35
C GLY A 41 -1.75 -8.85 -5.31
N ALA A 42 -2.57 -9.90 -5.32
CA ALA A 42 -2.11 -11.29 -5.22
C ALA A 42 -1.12 -11.67 -6.33
N ASN A 43 -1.37 -11.26 -7.58
CA ASN A 43 -0.45 -11.45 -8.69
C ASN A 43 0.05 -10.08 -9.19
N PRO A 44 1.35 -9.80 -9.09
CA PRO A 44 1.90 -8.52 -9.49
C PRO A 44 1.98 -8.37 -11.02
N ASP A 45 1.64 -7.18 -11.48
CA ASP A 45 1.77 -6.71 -12.87
C ASP A 45 2.15 -5.20 -12.85
N PRO A 46 2.22 -4.48 -13.98
CA PRO A 46 2.53 -3.04 -13.98
C PRO A 46 1.48 -2.13 -13.32
N HIS A 47 0.31 -2.64 -12.98
CA HIS A 47 -0.85 -1.95 -12.44
C HIS A 47 -1.35 -2.51 -11.09
N SER A 48 -0.83 -3.66 -10.65
CA SER A 48 -1.17 -4.35 -9.41
C SER A 48 0.08 -4.94 -8.74
N GLY A 49 0.12 -5.03 -7.41
CA GLY A 49 1.27 -5.63 -6.70
C GLY A 49 2.52 -4.75 -6.71
N GLN A 50 2.34 -3.43 -6.80
CA GLN A 50 3.42 -2.42 -6.86
C GLN A 50 3.17 -1.27 -5.87
N ILE A 51 4.22 -0.49 -5.62
CA ILE A 51 4.09 0.90 -5.13
C ILE A 51 3.93 1.81 -6.34
N MET A 52 2.94 2.69 -6.29
CA MET A 52 2.44 3.47 -7.41
C MET A 52 2.44 4.96 -7.08
N ILE A 53 2.53 5.78 -8.12
CA ILE A 53 2.36 7.24 -8.06
C ILE A 53 1.31 7.69 -9.06
N VAL A 54 0.44 8.61 -8.65
CA VAL A 54 -0.45 9.39 -9.52
C VAL A 54 0.01 10.83 -9.46
N LYS A 55 0.35 11.40 -10.61
CA LYS A 55 0.91 12.76 -10.74
C LYS A 55 0.56 13.36 -12.10
N ASN A 56 -0.58 14.03 -12.20
CA ASN A 56 -1.11 14.62 -13.46
C ASN A 56 -1.17 13.63 -14.64
N ALA A 57 -1.30 12.35 -14.34
CA ALA A 57 -1.29 11.26 -15.30
C ALA A 57 -1.87 10.00 -14.65
N PRO A 58 -2.31 9.00 -15.45
CA PRO A 58 -2.65 7.69 -14.93
C PRO A 58 -1.54 7.09 -14.04
N ARG A 59 -1.96 6.23 -13.12
CA ARG A 59 -1.07 5.51 -12.20
C ARG A 59 0.18 4.96 -12.90
N LYS A 60 1.34 5.15 -12.27
CA LYS A 60 2.63 4.61 -12.72
C LYS A 60 3.28 3.79 -11.63
N ALA A 61 3.71 2.58 -11.95
CA ALA A 61 4.51 1.76 -11.05
C ALA A 61 5.88 2.38 -10.80
N MET A 62 6.23 2.51 -9.52
CA MET A 62 7.56 2.92 -9.06
C MET A 62 8.44 1.71 -8.73
N THR A 63 7.84 0.52 -8.58
CA THR A 63 8.54 -0.75 -8.36
C THR A 63 8.40 -1.70 -9.55
N LYS A 64 9.25 -2.73 -9.59
CA LYS A 64 9.18 -3.85 -10.54
C LYS A 64 9.06 -5.18 -9.79
N ASN A 65 8.15 -5.24 -8.82
CA ASN A 65 7.93 -6.42 -8.00
C ASN A 65 7.41 -7.59 -8.84
N LYS A 66 7.95 -8.78 -8.60
CA LYS A 66 7.51 -10.05 -9.20
C LYS A 66 7.04 -11.06 -8.15
N ASN A 67 7.17 -10.73 -6.86
CA ASN A 67 6.77 -11.60 -5.77
C ASN A 67 5.28 -11.48 -5.54
N LYS A 68 4.57 -12.61 -5.51
CA LYS A 68 3.15 -12.66 -5.15
C LYS A 68 2.93 -12.16 -3.73
N THR A 69 1.88 -11.38 -3.50
CA THR A 69 1.43 -11.08 -2.15
C THR A 69 0.78 -12.35 -1.57
N PRO A 70 1.22 -12.85 -0.39
CA PRO A 70 0.86 -14.17 0.11
C PRO A 70 -0.53 -14.22 0.78
N TRP A 71 -1.57 -13.81 0.04
CA TRP A 71 -2.95 -13.89 0.49
C TRP A 71 -3.38 -15.34 0.78
N ARG A 72 -4.13 -15.52 1.86
CA ARG A 72 -4.71 -16.81 2.28
C ARG A 72 -6.21 -16.64 2.52
N ASN A 73 -6.97 -17.68 2.19
CA ASN A 73 -8.42 -17.66 2.38
C ASN A 73 -8.74 -17.56 3.87
N GLU A 74 -9.82 -16.84 4.19
CA GLU A 74 -10.38 -16.70 5.54
C GLU A 74 -9.40 -16.20 6.62
N THR A 75 -8.27 -15.63 6.20
CA THR A 75 -7.15 -15.27 7.08
C THR A 75 -7.04 -13.76 7.23
N TRP A 76 -6.80 -13.31 8.47
CA TRP A 76 -6.35 -11.94 8.74
C TRP A 76 -4.85 -11.82 8.46
N HIS A 77 -4.49 -10.85 7.64
CA HIS A 77 -3.11 -10.52 7.27
C HIS A 77 -2.68 -9.22 7.92
N LYS A 78 -1.40 -9.13 8.27
CA LYS A 78 -0.84 -7.89 8.83
C LYS A 78 -0.19 -7.06 7.74
N VAL A 79 -0.55 -5.79 7.68
CA VAL A 79 0.04 -4.82 6.74
C VAL A 79 0.75 -3.73 7.52
N LYS A 80 1.90 -3.31 7.01
CA LYS A 80 2.61 -2.12 7.49
C LYS A 80 3.11 -1.27 6.32
N VAL A 81 2.96 0.04 6.41
CA VAL A 81 3.54 1.02 5.50
C VAL A 81 4.36 2.01 6.33
N VAL A 82 5.64 2.15 5.99
CA VAL A 82 6.56 3.10 6.61
C VAL A 82 6.95 4.14 5.57
N ARG A 83 6.73 5.41 5.90
CA ARG A 83 7.08 6.56 5.08
C ARG A 83 8.08 7.43 5.82
N ASN A 84 9.22 7.70 5.18
CA ASN A 84 10.12 8.77 5.59
C ASN A 84 10.18 9.85 4.48
N ALA A 85 9.47 10.95 4.66
CA ALA A 85 9.36 12.03 3.67
C ALA A 85 10.71 12.71 3.40
N LYS A 86 11.54 12.92 4.43
CA LYS A 86 12.84 13.57 4.29
C LYS A 86 13.83 12.74 3.45
N LYS A 87 13.92 11.44 3.73
CA LYS A 87 14.77 10.49 2.97
C LYS A 87 14.13 10.10 1.65
N GLY A 88 12.81 10.14 1.55
CA GLY A 88 12.05 9.68 0.40
C GLY A 88 11.68 8.20 0.47
N THR A 89 12.05 7.46 1.51
CA THR A 89 11.77 6.01 1.57
C THR A 89 10.29 5.72 1.76
N ILE A 90 9.82 4.71 1.05
CA ILE A 90 8.50 4.10 1.17
C ILE A 90 8.74 2.60 1.24
N GLU A 91 8.41 1.99 2.37
CA GLU A 91 8.57 0.56 2.61
C GLU A 91 7.24 -0.04 3.02
N VAL A 92 6.88 -1.15 2.37
CA VAL A 92 5.59 -1.80 2.61
C VAL A 92 5.80 -3.27 2.93
N PHE A 93 5.05 -3.77 3.89
CA PHE A 93 5.22 -5.08 4.50
C PHE A 93 3.87 -5.80 4.51
N PHE A 94 3.90 -7.11 4.29
CA PHE A 94 2.73 -7.96 4.28
C PHE A 94 3.08 -9.29 4.96
N ASP A 95 2.42 -9.60 6.08
CA ASP A 95 2.69 -10.69 7.05
C ASP A 95 4.10 -10.68 7.67
N ASN A 96 5.15 -10.61 6.87
CA ASN A 96 6.52 -10.45 7.32
C ASN A 96 6.81 -8.98 7.67
N MET A 97 6.83 -8.65 8.96
CA MET A 97 7.06 -7.29 9.44
C MET A 97 8.55 -6.89 9.57
N THR A 98 9.47 -7.80 9.27
CA THR A 98 10.94 -7.56 9.38
C THR A 98 11.58 -7.28 8.03
N LYS A 99 11.08 -7.90 6.95
CA LYS A 99 11.56 -7.69 5.58
C LYS A 99 10.47 -7.02 4.73
N PRO A 100 10.74 -5.84 4.11
CA PRO A 100 9.78 -5.21 3.22
C PRO A 100 9.39 -6.15 2.07
N HIS A 101 8.10 -6.21 1.78
CA HIS A 101 7.58 -6.86 0.57
C HIS A 101 7.95 -6.03 -0.66
N MET A 102 7.87 -4.70 -0.57
CA MET A 102 8.35 -3.77 -1.59
C MET A 102 8.97 -2.53 -0.93
N SER A 103 9.88 -1.88 -1.64
CA SER A 103 10.51 -0.62 -1.21
C SER A 103 10.85 0.24 -2.42
N VAL A 104 10.72 1.56 -2.28
CA VAL A 104 11.17 2.55 -3.26
C VAL A 104 11.52 3.87 -2.56
N THR A 105 12.30 4.71 -3.23
CA THR A 105 12.63 6.06 -2.76
C THR A 105 12.05 7.09 -3.72
N ASP A 106 11.17 7.95 -3.22
CA ASP A 106 10.62 9.09 -3.94
C ASP A 106 10.27 10.25 -2.98
N LYS A 107 10.49 11.49 -3.46
CA LYS A 107 10.29 12.73 -2.67
C LYS A 107 9.23 13.66 -3.26
N THR A 108 8.49 13.22 -4.28
CA THR A 108 7.51 14.05 -4.99
C THR A 108 6.44 14.63 -4.07
N PHE A 109 5.82 13.81 -3.21
CA PHE A 109 4.80 14.25 -2.26
C PHE A 109 5.31 14.15 -0.82
N GLY A 110 5.36 15.30 -0.15
CA GLY A 110 5.93 15.42 1.20
C GLY A 110 4.95 15.12 2.33
N LYS A 111 3.69 15.54 2.20
CA LYS A 111 2.63 15.43 3.22
C LYS A 111 1.27 15.28 2.55
N GLY A 112 0.34 14.60 3.20
CA GLY A 112 -1.05 14.55 2.76
C GLY A 112 -1.93 13.69 3.64
N ARG A 113 -3.12 13.35 3.13
CA ARG A 113 -4.06 12.43 3.77
C ARG A 113 -3.62 10.98 3.58
N ILE A 114 -4.21 10.10 4.40
CA ILE A 114 -3.99 8.66 4.35
C ILE A 114 -5.34 7.95 4.24
N GLY A 115 -5.37 6.83 3.53
CA GLY A 115 -6.57 6.01 3.36
C GLY A 115 -6.20 4.56 3.10
N ILE A 116 -7.16 3.67 3.35
CA ILE A 116 -7.10 2.24 3.04
C ILE A 116 -8.33 1.86 2.24
N GLY A 117 -8.21 0.84 1.39
CA GLY A 117 -9.32 0.34 0.57
C GLY A 117 -8.89 -0.83 -0.30
N SER A 118 -9.63 -1.06 -1.38
CA SER A 118 -9.36 -2.09 -2.39
C SER A 118 -9.97 -1.65 -3.73
N PHE A 119 -9.48 -2.21 -4.83
CA PHE A 119 -9.99 -2.00 -6.20
C PHE A 119 -10.93 -3.11 -6.63
N ASP A 120 -10.47 -4.36 -6.56
CA ASP A 120 -11.14 -5.53 -7.17
C ASP A 120 -11.72 -6.48 -6.11
N ASP A 121 -11.46 -6.23 -4.83
CA ASP A 121 -11.79 -7.10 -3.71
C ASP A 121 -12.73 -6.44 -2.70
N MET A 122 -13.24 -7.24 -1.77
CA MET A 122 -13.91 -6.76 -0.57
C MET A 122 -13.06 -7.12 0.64
N ASN A 123 -12.81 -6.14 1.51
CA ASN A 123 -11.96 -6.34 2.67
C ASN A 123 -12.64 -5.87 3.95
N ASP A 124 -12.46 -6.63 5.02
CA ASP A 124 -12.59 -6.13 6.38
C ASP A 124 -11.23 -5.59 6.86
N PHE A 125 -11.28 -4.52 7.65
CA PHE A 125 -10.10 -3.87 8.22
C PHE A 125 -10.26 -3.76 9.73
N ASP A 126 -9.20 -4.08 10.48
CA ASP A 126 -9.18 -3.97 11.94
C ASP A 126 -7.79 -3.52 12.44
N ASN A 127 -7.70 -3.15 13.72
CA ASN A 127 -6.47 -2.78 14.42
C ASN A 127 -5.66 -1.68 13.73
N ILE A 128 -6.35 -0.74 13.07
CA ILE A 128 -5.75 0.37 12.33
C ILE A 128 -5.06 1.31 13.31
N LYS A 129 -3.74 1.47 13.15
CA LYS A 129 -2.91 2.36 13.96
C LYS A 129 -2.02 3.18 13.05
N LEU A 130 -2.14 4.50 13.15
CA LEU A 130 -1.27 5.46 12.49
C LEU A 130 -0.39 6.14 13.54
N ARG A 131 0.92 6.09 13.34
CA ARG A 131 1.92 6.79 14.17
C ARG A 131 2.65 7.80 13.30
N GLY A 132 2.53 9.08 13.63
CA GLY A 132 3.37 10.12 13.03
C GLY A 132 4.70 10.22 13.78
N ASN A 133 5.76 10.58 13.05
CA ASN A 133 7.07 10.91 13.60
C ASN A 133 7.37 12.40 13.39
#